data_AF-A0A7C8YT69-F1
#
_entry.id   AF-A0A7C8YT69-F1
#
_cell.length_a   1.000
_cell.length_b   1.000
_cell.length_c   1.000
_cell.angle_alpha   90.00
_cell.angle_beta   90.00
_cell.angle_gamma   90.00
#
_symmetry.space_group_name_H-M   'P 1'
#
loop_
_entity.id
_entity.type
_entity.pdbx_description
1 polymer ?
#
loop_
_entity_poly.entity_id
_entity_poly.type
_entity_poly.pdbx_seq_one_letter_code
_entity_poly.pdbx_strand_id
1 'polypeptide(L)'
;RKSVDRVSDEVAKSDSQQDLFEATYKELRKWVDVKSSKYGMLTVIRERRSGRPGTALKVLNEIIQDEGQPPKKRLHELKLSLTEEIGWAHVASYEREWMHVRFPSNLPLF
;
A
#
# COMPACT_ATOMS: atom_id res chain seq x y z
N ARG A 1 -19.42 -50.24 5.55
CA ARG A 1 -18.84 -49.27 6.52
C ARG A 1 -17.74 -48.54 5.75
N LYS A 2 -17.79 -47.24 5.42
CA LYS A 2 -18.51 -46.09 5.97
C LYS A 2 -18.53 -45.00 4.86
N SER A 3 -19.70 -44.46 4.53
CA SER A 3 -19.84 -43.24 3.73
C SER A 3 -19.13 -42.07 4.43
N VAL A 4 -18.49 -41.21 3.66
CA VAL A 4 -18.08 -39.87 4.11
C VAL A 4 -18.70 -38.87 3.16
N ASP A 5 -19.98 -38.59 3.37
CA ASP A 5 -20.50 -37.25 3.15
C ASP A 5 -19.92 -36.36 4.25
N ARG A 6 -19.36 -35.20 3.87
CA ARG A 6 -19.48 -33.92 4.61
C ARG A 6 -18.68 -32.85 3.87
N VAL A 7 -19.39 -32.02 3.11
CA VAL A 7 -19.92 -30.69 3.49
C VAL A 7 -19.04 -29.65 2.81
N SER A 8 -19.64 -29.05 1.79
CA SER A 8 -19.29 -27.74 1.26
C SER A 8 -19.21 -26.75 2.42
N ASP A 9 -18.01 -26.45 2.89
CA ASP A 9 -17.81 -25.39 3.87
C ASP A 9 -17.57 -24.05 3.15
N GLU A 10 -18.65 -23.30 3.05
CA GLU A 10 -18.70 -21.87 3.39
C GLU A 10 -17.89 -20.92 2.49
N VAL A 11 -18.50 -20.61 1.35
CA VAL A 11 -18.58 -19.24 0.83
C VAL A 11 -19.01 -18.30 1.97
N ALA A 12 -18.40 -17.11 2.05
CA ALA A 12 -18.74 -15.99 2.93
C ALA A 12 -18.14 -15.99 4.36
N LYS A 13 -16.81 -15.95 4.48
CA LYS A 13 -16.19 -15.40 5.69
C LYS A 13 -16.35 -13.87 5.75
N SER A 14 -17.41 -13.50 6.47
CA SER A 14 -17.56 -12.31 7.33
C SER A 14 -17.52 -10.92 6.67
N ASP A 15 -18.65 -10.54 6.08
CA ASP A 15 -19.12 -9.16 5.90
C ASP A 15 -19.57 -8.50 7.24
N SER A 16 -19.22 -9.10 8.39
CA SER A 16 -19.80 -8.81 9.70
C SER A 16 -18.80 -8.54 10.82
N GLN A 17 -17.49 -8.49 10.53
CA GLN A 17 -16.65 -7.58 11.29
C GLN A 17 -16.89 -6.22 10.66
N GLN A 18 -17.71 -5.38 11.33
CA GLN A 18 -17.74 -3.95 11.05
C GLN A 18 -16.31 -3.53 10.77
N ASP A 19 -16.04 -2.97 9.59
CA ASP A 19 -14.68 -2.60 9.24
C ASP A 19 -14.24 -1.47 10.17
N LEU A 20 -13.71 -1.85 11.34
CA LEU A 20 -13.34 -0.96 12.45
C LEU A 20 -12.37 0.10 11.96
N PHE A 21 -11.58 -0.23 10.94
CA PHE A 21 -10.70 0.71 10.29
C PHE A 21 -11.47 1.76 9.49
N GLU A 22 -12.45 1.38 8.67
CA GLU A 22 -13.28 2.35 7.95
C GLU A 22 -14.12 3.21 8.91
N ALA A 23 -14.63 2.62 10.01
CA ALA A 23 -15.32 3.37 11.06
C ALA A 23 -14.38 4.41 11.71
N THR A 24 -13.21 3.97 12.16
CA THR A 24 -12.17 4.84 12.76
C THR A 24 -11.69 5.91 11.77
N TYR A 25 -11.49 5.54 10.50
CA TYR A 25 -11.05 6.45 9.45
C TYR A 25 -12.11 7.51 9.17
N LYS A 26 -13.39 7.12 9.14
CA LYS A 26 -14.52 8.04 8.95
C LYS A 26 -14.63 9.02 10.10
N GLU A 27 -14.35 8.60 11.33
CA GLU A 27 -14.27 9.50 12.47
C GLU A 27 -13.07 10.43 12.37
N LEU A 28 -11.86 9.91 12.14
CA LEU A 28 -10.64 10.71 12.01
C LEU A 28 -10.77 11.81 10.94
N ARG A 29 -11.38 11.47 9.80
CA ARG A 29 -11.63 12.42 8.70
C ARG A 29 -12.48 13.63 9.11
N LYS A 30 -13.32 13.52 10.15
CA LYS A 30 -14.11 14.66 10.65
C LYS A 30 -13.25 15.70 11.35
N TRP A 31 -12.11 15.27 11.91
CA TRP A 31 -11.27 16.09 12.77
C TRP A 31 -10.01 16.57 12.06
N VAL A 32 -9.57 15.85 11.02
CA VAL A 32 -8.28 16.11 10.37
C VAL A 32 -8.37 16.02 8.85
N ASP A 33 -7.59 16.87 8.18
CA ASP A 33 -7.37 16.72 6.74
C ASP A 33 -6.47 15.51 6.46
N VAL A 34 -7.09 14.44 5.99
CA VAL A 34 -6.42 13.17 5.69
C VAL A 34 -5.57 13.25 4.42
N LYS A 35 -5.68 14.35 3.65
CA LYS A 35 -4.79 14.64 2.51
C LYS A 35 -3.47 15.31 2.94
N SER A 36 -3.37 15.75 4.19
CA SER A 36 -2.10 16.25 4.72
C SER A 36 -1.04 15.15 4.71
N SER A 37 0.21 15.51 4.42
CA SER A 37 1.39 14.62 4.42
C SER A 37 1.49 13.76 5.69
N LYS A 38 1.05 14.29 6.84
CA LYS A 38 1.02 13.56 8.14
C LYS A 38 0.16 12.28 8.10
N TYR A 39 -0.92 12.27 7.33
CA TYR A 39 -1.86 11.15 7.24
C TYR A 39 -1.81 10.43 5.89
N GLY A 40 -0.91 10.85 4.98
CA GLY A 40 -0.80 10.25 3.65
C GLY A 40 -0.65 8.74 3.69
N MET A 41 0.17 8.21 4.61
CA MET A 41 0.37 6.76 4.73
C MET A 41 -0.91 6.01 5.15
N LEU A 42 -1.73 6.62 6.02
CA LEU A 42 -3.01 6.02 6.41
C LEU A 42 -3.96 5.93 5.20
N THR A 43 -3.97 6.96 4.36
CA THR A 43 -4.73 6.98 3.11
C THR A 43 -4.22 5.90 2.14
N VAL A 44 -2.90 5.70 2.00
CA VAL A 44 -2.33 4.62 1.17
C VAL A 44 -2.84 3.24 1.63
N ILE A 45 -2.81 2.97 2.93
CA ILE A 45 -3.28 1.70 3.50
C ILE A 45 -4.78 1.51 3.23
N ARG A 46 -5.58 2.55 3.42
CA ARG A 46 -7.03 2.52 3.15
C ARG A 46 -7.35 2.20 1.69
N GLU A 47 -6.70 2.90 0.77
CA GLU A 47 -6.94 2.75 -0.66
C GLU A 47 -6.53 1.36 -1.15
N ARG A 48 -5.42 0.83 -0.62
CA ARG A 48 -5.02 -0.56 -0.86
C ARG A 48 -6.07 -1.55 -0.37
N ARG A 49 -6.56 -1.39 0.86
CA ARG A 49 -7.63 -2.24 1.43
C ARG A 49 -8.94 -2.16 0.66
N SER A 50 -9.24 -1.00 0.08
CA SER A 50 -10.44 -0.79 -0.72
C SER A 50 -10.31 -1.32 -2.16
N GLY A 51 -9.22 -2.01 -2.50
CA GLY A 51 -8.98 -2.52 -3.86
C GLY A 51 -8.70 -1.42 -4.89
N ARG A 52 -8.23 -0.24 -4.45
CA ARG A 52 -7.85 0.89 -5.32
C ARG A 52 -6.34 1.15 -5.26
N PRO A 53 -5.49 0.20 -5.70
CA PRO A 53 -4.04 0.33 -5.60
C PRO A 53 -3.46 1.48 -6.44
N GLY A 54 -4.12 1.89 -7.53
CA GLY A 54 -3.72 3.06 -8.32
C GLY A 54 -3.87 4.39 -7.55
N THR A 55 -4.95 4.53 -6.77
CA THR A 55 -5.15 5.70 -5.90
C THR A 55 -4.16 5.67 -4.74
N ALA A 56 -3.88 4.49 -4.18
CA ALA A 56 -2.84 4.30 -3.17
C ALA A 56 -1.46 4.74 -3.71
N LEU A 57 -1.12 4.34 -4.94
CA LEU A 57 0.12 4.72 -5.61
C LEU A 57 0.20 6.24 -5.86
N LYS A 58 -0.90 6.88 -6.25
CA LYS A 58 -0.96 8.34 -6.43
C LYS A 58 -0.60 9.07 -5.13
N VAL A 59 -1.27 8.72 -4.02
CA VAL A 59 -1.00 9.34 -2.72
C VAL A 59 0.42 9.05 -2.25
N LEU A 60 0.93 7.83 -2.48
CA LEU A 60 2.31 7.48 -2.16
C LEU A 60 3.32 8.32 -2.94
N ASN A 61 3.07 8.58 -4.22
CA ASN A 61 3.92 9.47 -5.02
C ASN A 61 3.89 10.91 -4.50
N GLU A 62 2.73 11.42 -4.08
CA GLU A 62 2.62 12.74 -3.43
C GLU A 62 3.47 12.80 -2.14
N ILE A 63 3.48 11.74 -1.33
CA ILE A 63 4.33 11.65 -0.12
C ILE A 63 5.82 11.60 -0.48
N ILE A 64 6.20 10.91 -1.56
CA ILE A 64 7.60 10.81 -2.02
C ILE A 64 8.09 12.16 -2.59
N GLN A 65 7.20 12.92 -3.24
CA GLN A 65 7.51 14.22 -3.84
C GLN A 65 7.52 15.37 -2.84
N ASP A 66 7.07 15.17 -1.60
CA ASP A 66 7.04 16.22 -0.58
C ASP A 66 8.47 16.72 -0.28
N GLU A 67 8.79 17.89 -0.85
CA GLU A 67 10.15 18.42 -1.02
C GLU A 67 10.78 18.79 0.33
N GLY A 68 11.71 17.96 0.81
CA GLY A 68 12.53 18.33 1.96
C GLY A 68 13.10 17.17 2.77
N GLN A 69 12.77 15.91 2.42
CA GLN A 69 13.29 14.74 3.11
C GLN A 69 14.15 13.88 2.18
N PRO A 70 15.24 13.28 2.70
CA PRO A 70 16.00 12.30 1.95
C PRO A 70 15.07 11.15 1.53
N PRO A 71 15.29 10.56 0.34
CA PRO A 71 14.50 9.43 -0.13
C PRO A 71 14.40 8.34 0.94
N LYS A 72 13.19 7.91 1.27
CA LYS A 72 12.96 6.88 2.28
C LYS A 72 12.81 5.53 1.59
N LYS A 73 13.76 4.63 1.80
CA LYS A 73 13.78 3.29 1.16
C LYS A 73 12.43 2.55 1.27
N ARG A 74 11.82 2.57 2.47
CA ARG A 74 10.53 1.92 2.73
C ARG A 74 9.37 2.44 1.84
N LEU A 75 9.39 3.72 1.45
CA LEU A 75 8.34 4.27 0.58
C LEU A 75 8.48 3.75 -0.85
N HIS A 76 9.72 3.60 -1.33
CA HIS A 76 9.97 3.04 -2.66
C HIS A 76 9.75 1.52 -2.70
N GLU A 77 10.03 0.79 -1.61
CA GLU A 77 9.65 -0.62 -1.48
C GLU A 77 8.12 -0.79 -1.54
N LEU A 78 7.37 0.07 -0.84
CA LEU A 78 5.91 0.08 -0.92
C LEU A 78 5.43 0.41 -2.34
N LYS A 79 6.06 1.38 -3.01
CA LYS A 79 5.76 1.75 -4.40
C LYS A 79 5.93 0.55 -5.33
N LEU A 80 7.02 -0.19 -5.18
CA LEU A 80 7.27 -1.43 -5.93
C LEU A 80 6.18 -2.48 -5.66
N SER A 81 5.81 -2.69 -4.40
CA SER A 81 4.76 -3.66 -4.07
C SER A 81 3.40 -3.30 -4.68
N LEU A 82 3.07 -2.01 -4.74
CA LEU A 82 1.82 -1.53 -5.35
C LEU A 82 1.86 -1.66 -6.88
N THR A 83 2.99 -1.37 -7.53
CA THR A 83 3.10 -1.53 -8.99
C THR A 83 3.09 -3.00 -9.42
N GLU A 84 3.63 -3.90 -8.61
CA GLU A 84 3.50 -5.35 -8.79
C GLU A 84 2.05 -5.82 -8.62
N GLU A 85 1.35 -5.33 -7.59
CA GLU A 85 -0.08 -5.63 -7.33
C GLU A 85 -0.99 -5.16 -8.48
N ILE A 86 -0.67 -4.03 -9.11
CA ILE A 86 -1.40 -3.52 -10.29
C ILE A 86 -1.07 -4.34 -11.56
N GLY A 87 0.04 -5.09 -11.57
CA GLY A 87 0.49 -5.86 -12.74
C GLY A 87 1.36 -5.07 -13.73
N TRP A 88 1.91 -3.92 -13.33
CA TRP A 88 2.79 -3.11 -14.17
C TRP A 88 4.23 -3.62 -14.13
N ALA A 89 4.45 -4.82 -14.66
CA ALA A 89 5.74 -5.52 -14.57
C ALA A 89 6.93 -4.73 -15.12
N HIS A 90 6.74 -3.98 -16.20
CA HIS A 90 7.77 -3.12 -16.79
C HIS A 90 8.16 -1.97 -15.84
N VAL A 91 7.18 -1.30 -15.22
CA VAL A 91 7.41 -0.24 -14.23
C VAL A 91 8.08 -0.79 -12.98
N ALA A 92 7.64 -1.96 -12.49
CA ALA A 92 8.25 -2.62 -11.34
C ALA A 92 9.72 -2.96 -11.59
N SER A 93 10.05 -3.46 -12.78
CA SER A 93 11.43 -3.77 -13.16
C SER A 93 12.32 -2.52 -13.16
N TYR A 94 11.83 -1.43 -13.74
CA TYR A 94 12.51 -0.15 -13.72
C TYR A 94 12.69 0.39 -12.29
N GLU A 95 11.65 0.32 -11.44
CA GLU A 95 11.76 0.80 -10.06
C GLU A 95 12.79 -0.01 -9.25
N ARG A 96 12.94 -1.32 -9.50
CA ARG A 96 14.00 -2.13 -8.85
C ARG A 96 15.39 -1.66 -9.22
N GLU A 97 15.64 -1.34 -10.48
CA GLU A 97 16.93 -0.80 -10.91
C GLU A 97 17.22 0.54 -10.22
N TRP A 98 16.21 1.42 -10.15
CA TRP A 98 16.35 2.70 -9.45
C TRP A 98 16.56 2.58 -7.95
N MET A 99 16.10 1.51 -7.31
CA MET A 99 16.39 1.26 -5.91
C MET A 99 17.88 1.10 -5.66
N HIS A 100 18.61 0.44 -6.56
CA HIS A 100 20.06 0.29 -6.46
C HIS A 100 20.80 1.62 -6.61
N VAL A 101 20.29 2.50 -7.49
CA VAL A 101 20.87 3.83 -7.72
C VAL A 101 20.58 4.77 -6.54
N ARG A 102 19.34 4.79 -6.02
CA ARG A 102 18.94 5.66 -4.90
C ARG A 102 19.48 5.20 -3.56
N PHE A 103 19.64 3.89 -3.38
CA PHE A 103 20.05 3.26 -2.12
C PHE A 103 21.22 2.30 -2.35
N PRO A 104 22.40 2.80 -2.75
CA PRO A 104 23.57 1.97 -2.93
C PRO A 104 24.02 1.38 -1.58
N SER A 105 24.62 0.20 -1.61
CA SER A 105 25.11 -0.46 -0.39
C SER A 105 26.26 0.30 0.27
N ASN A 106 27.07 0.98 -0.55
CA ASN A 106 28.22 1.77 -0.14
C ASN A 106 28.23 3.07 -0.94
N LEU A 107 28.86 4.11 -0.38
CA LEU A 107 29.10 5.35 -1.11
C LEU A 107 30.00 5.09 -2.32
N PRO A 108 29.76 5.74 -3.47
CA PRO A 108 30.64 5.62 -4.62
C PRO A 108 32.06 6.07 -4.25
N LEU A 109 33.06 5.37 -4.78
CA LEU A 109 34.45 5.82 -4.73
C LEU A 109 34.56 7.13 -5.54
N PHE A 110 35.30 8.09 -5.01
CA PHE A 110 35.50 9.42 -5.59
C PHE A 110 36.12 9.38 -6.99
#